data_AF-A0A523AGT0-F1
#
_entry.id   AF-A0A523AGT0-F1
#
_cell.length_a   1.000
_cell.length_b   1.000
_cell.length_c   1.000
_cell.angle_alpha   90.00
_cell.angle_beta   90.00
_cell.angle_gamma   90.00
#
_symmetry.space_group_name_H-M   'P 1'
#
loop_
_entity.id
_entity.type
_entity.pdbx_description
1 polymer ?
#
loop_
_entity_poly.entity_id
_entity_poly.type
_entity_poly.pdbx_seq_one_letter_code
_entity_poly.pdbx_strand_id
1 'polypeptide(L)'
;MMRNAVSEVLGYIYIFGIVMTVLAIVFIQVNSMVEDMKRSVLSQSLEKSFKRIQYLVYSVAFGDAPMQVAELELQGGWIFLKQGEPEFIIAFVNESQLESCNPLPQSFSLKCLNLSTGDIKDVSLCNGIFDAYACVFSRNAGVLRYEYKDWVLSMESGAVFSKYSSQEYSKLLYEPRILLNTTAANSRFLVITIPVLYSNESFSAAGSGRFRFLLSEAEWEHAMIEGVNLGRGISWNNFTDCYVIVRGSENQRAWCDFFDSFPLLNVSLKDKNCMGFEYCSCYRAEEPMARVETEGFATTFVILFKNVTLKKV
;
A
#
# COMPACT_ATOMS: atom_id res chain seq x y z
N MET A 1 1.47 81.77 8.74
CA MET A 1 0.44 80.82 9.21
C MET A 1 0.33 79.55 8.36
N MET A 2 0.33 79.61 7.02
CA MET A 2 0.15 78.39 6.19
C MET A 2 1.25 77.32 6.34
N ARG A 3 2.51 77.68 6.63
CA ARG A 3 3.61 76.71 6.79
C ARG A 3 3.43 75.74 7.96
N ASN A 4 2.76 76.16 9.04
CA ASN A 4 2.59 75.30 10.21
C ASN A 4 1.46 74.27 9.99
N ALA A 5 0.41 74.64 9.25
CA ALA A 5 -0.68 73.73 8.92
C ALA A 5 -0.22 72.56 8.02
N VAL A 6 0.73 72.80 7.10
CA VAL A 6 1.28 71.75 6.24
C VAL A 6 2.12 70.73 7.02
N SER A 7 2.85 71.17 8.05
CA SER A 7 3.66 70.27 8.90
C SER A 7 2.80 69.34 9.75
N GLU A 8 1.63 69.78 10.17
CA GLU A 8 0.72 68.99 11.00
C GLU A 8 0.04 67.88 10.17
N VAL A 9 -0.43 68.22 8.96
CA VAL A 9 -1.04 67.24 8.03
C VAL A 9 -0.04 66.16 7.61
N LEU A 10 1.22 66.53 7.37
CA LEU A 10 2.28 65.55 7.08
C LEU A 10 2.47 64.56 8.23
N GLY A 11 2.43 65.01 9.48
CA GLY A 11 2.51 64.14 10.65
C GLY A 11 1.40 63.09 10.69
N TYR A 12 0.16 63.50 10.42
CA TYR A 12 -0.98 62.57 10.34
C TYR A 12 -0.84 61.56 9.21
N ILE A 13 -0.37 61.98 8.03
CA ILE A 13 -0.13 61.07 6.89
C ILE A 13 0.95 60.03 7.23
N TYR A 14 2.03 60.43 7.91
CA TYR A 14 3.07 59.49 8.34
C TYR A 14 2.56 58.48 9.37
N ILE A 15 1.82 58.93 10.39
CA ILE A 15 1.25 58.03 11.40
C ILE A 15 0.27 57.06 10.74
N PHE A 16 -0.60 57.55 9.87
CA PHE A 16 -1.56 56.73 9.12
C PHE A 16 -0.86 55.69 8.24
N GLY A 17 0.22 56.09 7.53
CA GLY A 17 1.02 55.18 6.71
C GLY A 17 1.65 54.06 7.53
N ILE A 18 2.19 54.38 8.71
CA ILE A 18 2.77 53.38 9.62
C ILE A 18 1.68 52.40 10.09
N VAL A 19 0.53 52.91 10.54
CA VAL A 19 -0.59 52.07 11.02
C VAL A 19 -1.09 51.14 9.91
N MET A 20 -1.30 51.66 8.70
CA MET A 20 -1.73 50.85 7.56
C MET A 20 -0.70 49.77 7.19
N THR A 21 0.60 50.10 7.26
CA THR A 21 1.67 49.13 7.01
C THR A 21 1.65 48.01 8.05
N VAL A 22 1.47 48.35 9.33
CA VAL A 22 1.38 47.34 10.41
C VAL A 22 0.15 46.45 10.21
N LEU A 23 -1.01 47.02 9.90
CA LEU A 23 -2.23 46.25 9.64
C LEU A 23 -2.07 45.31 8.45
N ALA A 24 -1.42 45.74 7.37
CA ALA A 24 -1.14 44.90 6.22
C ALA A 24 -0.23 43.72 6.58
N ILE A 25 0.83 43.94 7.37
CA ILE A 25 1.73 42.88 7.82
C ILE A 25 0.99 41.86 8.69
N VAL A 26 0.20 42.33 9.66
CA VAL A 26 -0.60 41.45 10.54
C VAL A 26 -1.60 40.63 9.73
N PHE A 27 -2.31 41.25 8.77
CA PHE A 27 -3.28 40.57 7.94
C PHE A 27 -2.64 39.43 7.12
N ILE A 28 -1.46 39.68 6.53
CA ILE A 28 -0.72 38.65 5.78
C ILE A 28 -0.32 37.48 6.69
N GLN A 29 0.21 37.77 7.89
CA GLN A 29 0.65 36.73 8.84
C GLN A 29 -0.52 35.91 9.40
N VAL A 30 -1.64 36.55 9.72
CA VAL A 30 -2.83 35.85 10.23
C VAL A 30 -3.40 34.93 9.15
N ASN A 31 -3.49 35.40 7.91
CA ASN A 31 -4.01 34.58 6.82
C ASN A 31 -3.12 33.36 6.54
N SER A 32 -1.79 33.52 6.55
CA SER A 32 -0.89 32.37 6.36
C SER A 32 -1.03 31.36 7.50
N MET A 33 -1.12 31.82 8.75
CA MET A 33 -1.29 30.94 9.91
C MET A 33 -2.65 30.20 9.87
N VAL A 34 -3.72 30.89 9.47
CA VAL A 34 -5.05 30.29 9.33
C VAL A 34 -5.05 29.23 8.23
N GLU A 35 -4.37 29.47 7.11
CA GLU A 35 -4.23 28.48 6.04
C GLU A 35 -3.47 27.23 6.49
N ASP A 36 -2.36 27.39 7.19
CA ASP A 36 -1.56 26.27 7.67
C ASP A 36 -2.31 25.45 8.73
N MET A 37 -3.01 26.13 9.65
CA MET A 37 -3.86 25.46 10.63
C MET A 37 -5.00 24.70 9.94
N LYS A 38 -5.65 25.31 8.94
CA LYS A 38 -6.69 24.63 8.15
C LYS A 38 -6.13 23.38 7.47
N ARG A 39 -4.94 23.45 6.85
CA ARG A 39 -4.29 22.29 6.20
C ARG A 39 -3.96 21.17 7.20
N SER A 40 -3.47 21.51 8.38
CA SER A 40 -3.14 20.54 9.43
C SER A 40 -4.38 19.84 10.01
N VAL A 41 -5.45 20.60 10.27
CA VAL A 41 -6.73 20.02 10.74
C VAL A 41 -7.35 19.13 9.67
N LEU A 42 -7.31 19.58 8.41
CA LEU A 42 -7.75 18.81 7.25
C LEU A 42 -7.03 17.47 7.15
N SER A 43 -5.69 17.49 7.21
CA SER A 43 -4.90 16.28 7.05
C SER A 43 -5.19 15.27 8.16
N GLN A 44 -5.18 15.70 9.42
CA GLN A 44 -5.48 14.83 10.55
C GLN A 44 -6.90 14.24 10.50
N SER A 45 -7.89 15.03 10.06
CA SER A 45 -9.27 14.56 9.93
C SER A 45 -9.39 13.46 8.86
N LEU A 46 -8.76 13.66 7.71
CA LEU A 46 -8.78 12.72 6.60
C LEU A 46 -7.94 11.47 6.89
N GLU A 47 -6.79 11.60 7.54
CA GLU A 47 -6.00 10.45 8.02
C GLU A 47 -6.82 9.58 8.98
N LYS A 48 -7.52 10.18 9.96
CA LYS A 48 -8.42 9.45 10.86
C LYS A 48 -9.56 8.77 10.10
N SER A 49 -10.07 9.41 9.05
CA SER A 49 -11.12 8.84 8.21
C SER A 49 -10.62 7.65 7.40
N PHE A 50 -9.41 7.72 6.83
CA PHE A 50 -8.78 6.59 6.14
C PHE A 50 -8.45 5.45 7.11
N LYS A 51 -8.02 5.72 8.34
CA LYS A 51 -7.88 4.71 9.40
C LYS A 51 -9.19 3.97 9.67
N ARG A 52 -10.30 4.72 9.71
CA ARG A 52 -11.63 4.16 9.90
C ARG A 52 -12.04 3.31 8.70
N ILE A 53 -11.83 3.80 7.47
CA ILE A 53 -12.13 3.04 6.25
C ILE A 53 -11.31 1.75 6.21
N GLN A 54 -10.01 1.82 6.52
CA GLN A 54 -9.13 0.66 6.64
C GLN A 54 -9.73 -0.38 7.62
N TYR A 55 -10.15 0.06 8.81
CA TYR A 55 -10.81 -0.83 9.77
C TYR A 55 -12.10 -1.46 9.20
N LEU A 56 -12.95 -0.68 8.52
CA LEU A 56 -14.18 -1.19 7.90
C LEU A 56 -13.88 -2.18 6.78
N VAL A 57 -12.88 -1.92 5.93
CA VAL A 57 -12.42 -2.84 4.89
C VAL A 57 -11.99 -4.16 5.51
N TYR A 58 -11.20 -4.15 6.58
CA TYR A 58 -10.83 -5.39 7.27
C TYR A 58 -12.02 -6.09 7.91
N SER A 59 -12.96 -5.34 8.50
CA SER A 59 -14.16 -5.91 9.11
C SER A 59 -15.08 -6.56 8.09
N VAL A 60 -15.15 -6.02 6.87
CA VAL A 60 -15.95 -6.56 5.76
C VAL A 60 -15.25 -7.72 5.06
N ALA A 61 -13.94 -7.64 4.89
CA ALA A 61 -13.16 -8.67 4.21
C ALA A 61 -12.93 -9.93 5.06
N PHE A 62 -12.69 -9.75 6.37
CA PHE A 62 -12.20 -10.84 7.24
C PHE A 62 -12.92 -10.92 8.60
N GLY A 63 -13.90 -10.05 8.84
CA GLY A 63 -14.70 -10.06 10.06
C GLY A 63 -16.12 -10.59 9.85
N ASP A 64 -16.94 -10.49 10.89
CA ASP A 64 -18.33 -10.99 10.90
C ASP A 64 -19.34 -10.01 10.28
N ALA A 65 -18.87 -8.95 9.62
CA ALA A 65 -19.70 -7.84 9.16
C ALA A 65 -19.66 -7.72 7.62
N PRO A 66 -20.41 -8.53 6.87
CA PRO A 66 -20.31 -8.61 5.39
C PRO A 66 -20.70 -7.32 4.68
N MET A 67 -21.33 -6.37 5.38
CA MET A 67 -21.68 -5.05 4.86
C MET A 67 -21.48 -3.97 5.91
N GLN A 68 -20.88 -2.85 5.52
CA GLN A 68 -20.65 -1.68 6.37
C GLN A 68 -20.82 -0.40 5.56
N VAL A 69 -21.37 0.65 6.19
CA VAL A 69 -21.43 1.98 5.58
C VAL A 69 -20.27 2.81 6.09
N ALA A 70 -19.45 3.29 5.17
CA ALA A 70 -18.43 4.28 5.43
C ALA A 70 -18.97 5.69 5.16
N GLU A 71 -18.62 6.63 6.03
CA GLU A 71 -18.88 8.05 5.86
C GLU A 71 -17.56 8.80 5.95
N LEU A 72 -17.30 9.61 4.93
CA LEU A 72 -16.12 10.44 4.81
C LEU A 72 -16.56 11.88 4.64
N GLU A 73 -16.06 12.77 5.49
CA GLU A 73 -16.28 14.21 5.32
C GLU A 73 -15.21 14.77 4.37
N LEU A 74 -15.59 14.99 3.12
CA LEU A 74 -14.77 15.68 2.14
C LEU A 74 -14.74 17.16 2.51
N GLN A 75 -13.54 17.74 2.54
CA GLN A 75 -13.35 19.16 2.81
C GLN A 75 -12.77 19.87 1.57
N GLY A 76 -13.20 19.42 0.38
CA GLY A 76 -12.64 19.76 -0.92
C GLY A 76 -12.05 18.52 -1.61
N GLY A 77 -11.31 18.77 -2.70
CA GLY A 77 -10.59 17.71 -3.41
C GLY A 77 -11.49 16.71 -4.12
N TRP A 78 -10.90 15.55 -4.45
CA TRP A 78 -11.61 14.42 -5.02
C TRP A 78 -11.19 13.12 -4.33
N ILE A 79 -12.13 12.19 -4.19
CA ILE A 79 -11.88 10.79 -3.86
C ILE A 79 -12.31 9.92 -5.04
N PHE A 80 -11.51 8.91 -5.37
CA PHE A 80 -11.85 7.96 -6.41
C PHE A 80 -11.21 6.59 -6.14
N LEU A 81 -11.76 5.55 -6.75
CA LEU A 81 -11.15 4.21 -6.77
C LEU A 81 -10.46 4.01 -8.12
N LYS A 82 -9.13 3.87 -8.09
CA LYS A 82 -8.35 3.39 -9.25
C LYS A 82 -8.37 1.86 -9.24
N GLN A 83 -8.88 1.24 -10.29
CA GLN A 83 -8.88 -0.22 -10.43
C GLN A 83 -7.70 -0.67 -11.30
N GLY A 84 -7.28 -1.92 -11.14
CA GLY A 84 -6.24 -2.54 -11.97
C GLY A 84 -4.81 -2.42 -11.43
N GLU A 85 -4.55 -1.53 -10.48
CA GLU A 85 -3.25 -1.37 -9.81
C GLU A 85 -3.46 -1.05 -8.33
N PRO A 86 -2.50 -1.37 -7.44
CA PRO A 86 -1.34 -2.23 -7.70
C PRO A 86 -1.74 -3.70 -7.80
N GLU A 87 -0.86 -4.50 -8.39
CA GLU A 87 -0.97 -5.95 -8.35
C GLU A 87 -0.12 -6.51 -7.22
N PHE A 88 -0.74 -7.34 -6.38
CA PHE A 88 -0.08 -8.11 -5.36
C PHE A 88 0.23 -9.49 -5.90
N ILE A 89 1.51 -9.86 -5.87
CA ILE A 89 2.00 -11.15 -6.32
C ILE A 89 2.68 -11.84 -5.14
N ILE A 90 2.25 -13.07 -4.86
CA ILE A 90 2.88 -13.94 -3.88
C ILE A 90 3.40 -15.16 -4.62
N ALA A 91 4.72 -15.38 -4.56
CA ALA A 91 5.38 -16.48 -5.24
C ALA A 91 6.07 -17.39 -4.22
N PHE A 92 5.73 -18.67 -4.21
CA PHE A 92 6.47 -19.70 -3.46
C PHE A 92 7.45 -20.39 -4.38
N VAL A 93 8.68 -20.62 -3.94
CA VAL A 93 9.69 -21.34 -4.72
C VAL A 93 10.15 -22.57 -3.93
N ASN A 94 10.03 -23.74 -4.55
CA ASN A 94 10.51 -25.02 -4.01
C ASN A 94 11.65 -25.52 -4.89
N GLU A 95 12.76 -25.92 -4.28
CA GLU A 95 13.91 -26.52 -4.98
C GLU A 95 13.74 -28.02 -5.29
N SER A 96 12.63 -28.65 -4.88
CA SER A 96 12.37 -30.09 -5.06
C SER A 96 11.22 -30.38 -6.02
N GLN A 97 11.45 -31.37 -6.91
CA GLN A 97 10.55 -31.71 -8.02
C GLN A 97 9.17 -32.21 -7.56
N LEU A 98 8.10 -31.44 -7.77
CA LEU A 98 6.75 -31.97 -7.56
C LEU A 98 5.61 -31.32 -8.36
N GLU A 99 4.74 -32.20 -8.86
CA GLU A 99 3.88 -32.05 -10.04
C GLU A 99 2.54 -31.32 -9.84
N SER A 100 2.37 -30.36 -8.92
CA SER A 100 1.05 -29.72 -8.78
C SER A 100 1.00 -28.21 -8.54
N CYS A 101 1.94 -27.49 -9.14
CA CYS A 101 1.73 -26.13 -9.63
C CYS A 101 2.16 -26.14 -11.09
N ASN A 102 1.43 -25.46 -11.99
CA ASN A 102 1.74 -25.46 -13.43
C ASN A 102 3.25 -25.24 -13.63
N PRO A 103 3.98 -26.21 -14.22
CA PRO A 103 5.43 -26.18 -14.21
C PRO A 103 5.92 -24.94 -14.95
N LEU A 104 6.75 -24.13 -14.28
CA LEU A 104 7.59 -23.18 -15.00
C LEU A 104 8.58 -24.00 -15.85
N PRO A 105 8.76 -23.71 -17.15
CA PRO A 105 9.70 -24.44 -18.02
C PRO A 105 11.12 -24.56 -17.44
N GLN A 106 11.76 -25.66 -17.83
CA GLN A 106 12.89 -26.37 -17.20
C GLN A 106 14.25 -25.62 -17.11
N SER A 107 14.28 -24.28 -17.12
CA SER A 107 15.51 -23.50 -16.96
C SER A 107 15.22 -22.09 -16.45
N PHE A 108 15.01 -21.97 -15.14
CA PHE A 108 14.53 -20.74 -14.53
C PHE A 108 15.53 -20.17 -13.54
N SER A 109 16.07 -19.00 -13.85
CA SER A 109 16.79 -18.13 -12.91
C SER A 109 15.82 -17.08 -12.36
N LEU A 110 16.02 -16.58 -11.13
CA LEU A 110 15.28 -15.42 -10.59
C LEU A 110 15.39 -14.18 -11.49
N LYS A 111 16.41 -14.11 -12.38
CA LYS A 111 16.55 -13.11 -13.45
C LYS A 111 15.66 -13.38 -14.68
N CYS A 112 15.19 -14.62 -14.81
CA CYS A 112 14.30 -15.11 -15.86
C CYS A 112 12.84 -15.16 -15.35
N LEU A 113 12.56 -15.01 -14.05
CA LEU A 113 11.23 -14.55 -13.61
C LEU A 113 11.17 -13.05 -13.80
N ASN A 114 10.21 -12.61 -14.61
CA ASN A 114 9.72 -11.27 -14.42
C ASN A 114 8.85 -11.28 -13.16
N LEU A 115 9.48 -11.08 -11.99
CA LEU A 115 8.80 -10.99 -10.70
C LEU A 115 7.69 -9.92 -10.70
N SER A 116 7.77 -8.95 -11.61
CA SER A 116 6.71 -7.99 -11.83
C SER A 116 5.51 -8.61 -12.57
N THR A 117 5.65 -9.43 -13.61
CA THR A 117 4.50 -9.96 -14.37
C THR A 117 4.05 -11.36 -13.96
N GLY A 118 4.88 -12.09 -13.21
CA GLY A 118 4.74 -13.54 -13.05
C GLY A 118 5.13 -14.33 -14.31
N ASP A 119 5.48 -13.66 -15.42
CA ASP A 119 5.93 -14.31 -16.65
C ASP A 119 7.42 -14.64 -16.58
N ILE A 120 7.84 -15.60 -17.40
CA ILE A 120 9.24 -15.97 -17.55
C ILE A 120 9.83 -15.12 -18.70
N LYS A 121 10.76 -14.20 -18.39
CA LYS A 121 11.52 -13.44 -19.39
C LYS A 121 12.56 -14.37 -20.05
N ASP A 122 12.53 -14.35 -21.39
CA ASP A 122 13.46 -14.92 -22.38
C ASP A 122 14.43 -16.01 -21.88
N VAL A 123 14.02 -17.26 -22.07
CA VAL A 123 14.67 -18.52 -21.68
C VAL A 123 16.09 -18.68 -22.29
N SER A 124 16.41 -17.90 -23.33
CA SER A 124 17.65 -18.05 -24.11
C SER A 124 18.95 -17.66 -23.38
N LEU A 125 18.86 -16.98 -22.23
CA LEU A 125 20.03 -16.58 -21.41
C LEU A 125 20.23 -17.42 -20.14
N CYS A 126 19.36 -18.39 -19.87
CA CYS A 126 19.33 -19.15 -18.61
C CYS A 126 19.95 -20.55 -18.81
N ASN A 127 21.29 -20.68 -18.77
CA ASN A 127 21.96 -21.99 -18.96
C ASN A 127 22.11 -22.80 -17.64
N GLY A 128 21.59 -24.03 -17.62
CA GLY A 128 21.84 -25.08 -16.62
C GLY A 128 20.65 -26.06 -16.45
N ILE A 129 20.87 -27.21 -15.79
CA ILE A 129 19.84 -28.23 -15.49
C ILE A 129 19.30 -27.97 -14.08
N PHE A 130 17.99 -27.73 -13.93
CA PHE A 130 17.40 -27.29 -12.65
C PHE A 130 15.97 -27.81 -12.42
N ASP A 131 15.64 -27.99 -11.13
CA ASP A 131 14.45 -28.69 -10.61
C ASP A 131 13.62 -27.81 -9.64
N ALA A 132 13.40 -26.53 -9.97
CA ALA A 132 12.63 -25.63 -9.10
C ALA A 132 11.19 -25.42 -9.61
N TYR A 133 10.21 -25.56 -8.71
CA TYR A 133 8.78 -25.32 -8.99
C TYR A 133 8.33 -24.07 -8.24
N ALA A 134 7.61 -23.16 -8.91
CA ALA A 134 7.03 -22.00 -8.25
C ALA A 134 5.50 -21.95 -8.36
N CYS A 135 4.85 -21.57 -7.26
CA CYS A 135 3.43 -21.30 -7.21
C CYS A 135 3.22 -19.79 -7.08
N VAL A 136 2.63 -19.17 -8.10
CA VAL A 136 2.41 -17.71 -8.16
C VAL A 136 0.93 -17.41 -8.03
N PHE A 137 0.59 -16.54 -7.08
CA PHE A 137 -0.75 -16.00 -6.88
C PHE A 137 -0.70 -14.51 -7.11
N SER A 138 -1.47 -14.00 -8.06
CA SER A 138 -1.53 -12.56 -8.32
C SER A 138 -2.94 -12.00 -8.39
N ARG A 139 -3.13 -10.80 -7.81
CA ARG A 139 -4.38 -10.05 -7.90
C ARG A 139 -4.16 -8.55 -7.90
N ASN A 140 -4.96 -7.85 -8.70
CA ASN A 140 -5.05 -6.39 -8.68
C ASN A 140 -5.88 -5.95 -7.50
N ALA A 141 -5.30 -5.19 -6.57
CA ALA A 141 -5.92 -4.81 -5.31
C ALA A 141 -6.72 -3.50 -5.36
N GLY A 142 -6.50 -2.65 -6.37
CA GLY A 142 -7.12 -1.34 -6.46
C GLY A 142 -6.58 -0.34 -5.43
N VAL A 143 -6.74 0.96 -5.73
CA VAL A 143 -6.32 2.07 -4.85
C VAL A 143 -7.49 2.99 -4.58
N LEU A 144 -7.89 3.11 -3.32
CA LEU A 144 -8.77 4.20 -2.91
C LEU A 144 -7.92 5.44 -2.69
N ARG A 145 -8.11 6.47 -3.51
CA ARG A 145 -7.26 7.65 -3.55
C ARG A 145 -8.06 8.92 -3.28
N TYR A 146 -7.53 9.76 -2.42
CA TYR A 146 -8.01 11.12 -2.16
C TYR A 146 -6.91 12.12 -2.51
N GLU A 147 -7.24 13.14 -3.29
CA GLU A 147 -6.31 14.23 -3.60
C GLU A 147 -6.92 15.57 -3.23
N TYR A 148 -6.09 16.40 -2.58
CA TYR A 148 -6.43 17.76 -2.22
C TYR A 148 -5.21 18.65 -2.39
N LYS A 149 -5.25 19.53 -3.40
CA LYS A 149 -4.11 20.37 -3.80
C LYS A 149 -2.87 19.47 -4.02
N ASP A 150 -1.80 19.72 -3.28
CA ASP A 150 -0.54 18.98 -3.36
C ASP A 150 -0.46 17.80 -2.41
N TRP A 151 -1.57 17.40 -1.77
CA TRP A 151 -1.56 16.31 -0.80
C TRP A 151 -2.44 15.16 -1.28
N VAL A 152 -1.87 13.95 -1.23
CA VAL A 152 -2.48 12.71 -1.71
C VAL A 152 -2.50 11.71 -0.56
N LEU A 153 -3.69 11.17 -0.29
CA LEU A 153 -3.89 9.99 0.54
C LEU A 153 -4.27 8.82 -0.36
N SER A 154 -3.69 7.66 -0.12
CA SER A 154 -4.05 6.44 -0.85
C SER A 154 -4.13 5.26 0.10
N MET A 155 -5.05 4.34 -0.18
CA MET A 155 -5.17 3.07 0.51
C MET A 155 -5.03 1.94 -0.50
N GLU A 156 -4.05 1.07 -0.29
CA GLU A 156 -3.73 -0.08 -1.13
C GLU A 156 -3.66 -1.31 -0.24
N SER A 157 -4.44 -2.36 -0.53
CA SER A 157 -4.44 -3.61 0.26
C SER A 157 -4.50 -3.41 1.77
N GLY A 158 -5.27 -2.40 2.19
CA GLY A 158 -5.45 -2.05 3.59
C GLY A 158 -4.21 -1.47 4.26
N ALA A 159 -3.16 -1.06 3.53
CA ALA A 159 -2.17 -0.09 3.98
C ALA A 159 -2.62 1.32 3.56
N VAL A 160 -2.29 2.34 4.36
CA VAL A 160 -2.63 3.74 4.06
C VAL A 160 -1.36 4.56 3.94
N PHE A 161 -1.25 5.32 2.87
CA PHE A 161 -0.11 6.14 2.52
C PHE A 161 -0.49 7.61 2.40
N SER A 162 0.43 8.49 2.78
CA SER A 162 0.36 9.93 2.54
C SER A 162 1.56 10.39 1.73
N LYS A 163 1.32 11.24 0.74
CA LYS A 163 2.34 11.78 -0.15
C LYS A 163 2.02 13.23 -0.48
N TYR A 164 3.05 14.03 -0.67
CA TYR A 164 2.91 15.32 -1.33
C TYR A 164 3.17 15.16 -2.83
N SER A 165 2.39 15.81 -3.69
CA SER A 165 2.51 15.76 -5.17
C SER A 165 3.92 16.11 -5.65
N SER A 166 4.62 16.97 -4.92
CA SER A 166 5.99 17.40 -5.19
C SER A 166 7.07 16.42 -4.72
N GLN A 167 6.71 15.41 -3.95
CA GLN A 167 7.65 14.41 -3.42
C GLN A 167 7.52 13.12 -4.22
N GLU A 168 8.61 12.40 -4.40
CA GLU A 168 8.56 11.04 -4.96
C GLU A 168 8.19 10.01 -3.89
N TYR A 169 8.57 10.29 -2.64
CA TYR A 169 8.34 9.41 -1.49
C TYR A 169 6.92 9.53 -0.93
N SER A 170 6.34 8.39 -0.57
CA SER A 170 5.14 8.32 0.27
C SER A 170 5.49 7.81 1.66
N LYS A 171 4.79 8.31 2.67
CA LYS A 171 4.89 7.86 4.05
C LYS A 171 3.78 6.86 4.34
N LEU A 172 4.13 5.69 4.85
CA LEU A 172 3.15 4.78 5.44
C LEU A 172 2.57 5.38 6.72
N LEU A 173 1.26 5.58 6.75
CA LEU A 173 0.53 6.10 7.91
C LEU A 173 -0.06 4.98 8.75
N TYR A 174 -0.64 3.98 8.08
CA TYR A 174 -1.24 2.83 8.73
C TYR A 174 -0.82 1.56 7.99
N GLU A 175 -0.22 0.64 8.74
CA GLU A 175 0.28 -0.64 8.25
C GLU A 175 -0.87 -1.56 7.80
N PRO A 176 -0.64 -2.41 6.79
CA PRO A 176 -1.57 -3.47 6.45
C PRO A 176 -1.61 -4.53 7.56
N ARG A 177 -2.72 -5.27 7.65
CA ARG A 177 -2.84 -6.42 8.55
C ARG A 177 -2.37 -7.66 7.80
N ILE A 178 -1.15 -8.08 8.10
CA ILE A 178 -0.64 -9.40 7.73
C ILE A 178 -0.64 -10.23 9.02
N LEU A 179 -1.43 -11.30 9.05
CA LEU A 179 -1.66 -12.08 10.28
C LEU A 179 -0.84 -13.37 10.25
N LEU A 180 0.18 -13.45 11.10
CA LEU A 180 0.82 -14.71 11.40
C LEU A 180 0.05 -15.39 12.55
N ASN A 181 -0.79 -16.39 12.24
CA ASN A 181 -1.47 -17.16 13.28
C ASN A 181 -0.78 -18.51 13.51
N THR A 182 -0.01 -18.59 14.60
CA THR A 182 0.56 -19.84 15.08
C THR A 182 -0.32 -20.38 16.18
N THR A 183 -1.38 -21.13 15.87
CA THR A 183 -1.88 -22.26 16.70
C THR A 183 -3.22 -22.82 16.23
N ALA A 184 -3.15 -24.00 15.63
CA ALA A 184 -4.12 -25.06 15.89
C ALA A 184 -3.31 -26.36 15.94
N ALA A 185 -3.23 -27.00 17.13
CA ALA A 185 -2.69 -28.35 17.30
C ALA A 185 -1.31 -28.64 16.65
N ASN A 186 -0.24 -27.94 17.06
CA ASN A 186 1.15 -28.08 16.57
C ASN A 186 1.42 -27.67 15.10
N SER A 187 0.41 -27.25 14.35
CA SER A 187 0.60 -26.65 13.02
C SER A 187 0.80 -25.13 13.11
N ARG A 188 1.80 -24.61 12.40
CA ARG A 188 2.08 -23.16 12.29
C ARG A 188 1.56 -22.67 10.94
N PHE A 189 0.69 -21.67 10.95
CA PHE A 189 0.11 -21.08 9.74
C PHE A 189 0.67 -19.68 9.51
N LEU A 190 1.02 -19.38 8.27
CA LEU A 190 1.18 -18.00 7.80
C LEU A 190 -0.06 -17.62 7.01
N VAL A 191 -0.82 -16.63 7.50
CA VAL A 191 -2.04 -16.16 6.85
C VAL A 191 -1.79 -14.77 6.26
N ILE A 192 -1.63 -14.70 4.95
CA ILE A 192 -1.48 -13.44 4.24
C ILE A 192 -2.86 -13.02 3.73
N THR A 193 -3.43 -11.99 4.37
CA THR A 193 -4.74 -11.44 4.03
C THR A 193 -4.57 -10.17 3.22
N ILE A 194 -5.07 -10.16 1.99
CA ILE A 194 -5.00 -9.02 1.07
C ILE A 194 -6.42 -8.60 0.69
N PRO A 195 -6.92 -7.47 1.23
CA PRO A 195 -8.20 -6.94 0.79
C PRO A 195 -8.06 -6.31 -0.60
N VAL A 196 -8.90 -6.73 -1.53
CA VAL A 196 -8.96 -6.24 -2.90
C VAL A 196 -10.14 -5.29 -3.04
N LEU A 197 -9.88 -4.01 -3.28
CA LEU A 197 -10.90 -2.99 -3.45
C LEU A 197 -11.40 -3.00 -4.89
N TYR A 198 -12.70 -3.12 -5.05
CA TYR A 198 -13.35 -3.22 -6.36
C TYR A 198 -14.65 -2.42 -6.41
N SER A 199 -15.10 -2.03 -7.60
CA SER A 199 -16.40 -1.38 -7.80
C SER A 199 -16.93 -1.72 -9.20
N ASN A 200 -18.20 -2.11 -9.31
CA ASN A 200 -18.87 -2.32 -10.60
C ASN A 200 -19.14 -1.01 -11.36
N GLU A 201 -19.13 0.11 -10.64
CA GLU A 201 -19.44 1.44 -11.16
C GLU A 201 -18.25 2.39 -10.96
N SER A 202 -18.27 3.54 -11.64
CA SER A 202 -17.29 4.59 -11.38
C SER A 202 -17.44 5.08 -9.94
N PHE A 203 -16.45 4.80 -9.09
CA PHE A 203 -16.44 5.27 -7.72
C PHE A 203 -15.64 6.57 -7.64
N SER A 204 -16.34 7.70 -7.62
CA SER A 204 -15.73 9.01 -7.38
C SER A 204 -16.69 10.00 -6.72
N ALA A 205 -16.11 10.94 -5.98
CA ALA A 205 -16.78 12.09 -5.43
C ALA A 205 -15.80 13.27 -5.31
N ALA A 206 -16.32 14.49 -5.42
CA ALA A 206 -15.52 15.71 -5.32
C ALA A 206 -16.28 16.81 -4.57
N GLY A 207 -15.54 17.83 -4.13
CA GLY A 207 -16.10 18.98 -3.43
C GLY A 207 -16.07 18.83 -1.91
N SER A 208 -16.91 19.60 -1.22
CA SER A 208 -17.02 19.57 0.24
C SER A 208 -18.37 19.01 0.67
N GLY A 209 -18.37 18.14 1.67
CA GLY A 209 -19.57 17.53 2.23
C GLY A 209 -19.35 16.09 2.66
N ARG A 210 -20.40 15.48 3.19
CA ARG A 210 -20.37 14.07 3.60
C ARG A 210 -20.58 13.18 2.40
N PHE A 211 -19.60 12.34 2.13
CA PHE A 211 -19.66 11.28 1.14
C PHE A 211 -19.88 9.95 1.85
N ARG A 212 -20.94 9.23 1.46
CA ARG A 212 -21.27 7.93 2.02
C ARG A 212 -21.13 6.86 0.94
N PHE A 213 -20.60 5.72 1.35
CA PHE A 213 -20.51 4.56 0.48
C PHE A 213 -20.68 3.29 1.29
N LEU A 214 -21.24 2.28 0.62
CA LEU A 214 -21.37 0.93 1.12
C LEU A 214 -20.11 0.15 0.77
N LEU A 215 -19.56 -0.51 1.77
CA LEU A 215 -18.60 -1.59 1.64
C LEU A 215 -19.37 -2.89 1.78
N SER A 216 -19.26 -3.77 0.81
CA SER A 216 -19.84 -5.11 0.88
C SER A 216 -18.82 -6.15 0.49
N GLU A 217 -18.83 -7.27 1.19
CA GLU A 217 -18.10 -8.46 0.81
C GLU A 217 -18.59 -8.92 -0.57
N ALA A 218 -17.65 -9.23 -1.46
CA ALA A 218 -17.92 -9.87 -2.74
C ALA A 218 -17.39 -11.31 -2.74
N GLU A 219 -17.60 -12.01 -3.85
CA GLU A 219 -17.02 -13.34 -4.05
C GLU A 219 -15.52 -13.32 -3.76
N TRP A 220 -15.06 -14.38 -3.11
CA TRP A 220 -13.73 -14.48 -2.53
C TRP A 220 -13.00 -15.62 -3.22
N GLU A 221 -11.75 -15.35 -3.55
CA GLU A 221 -10.85 -16.36 -4.09
C GLU A 221 -9.81 -16.65 -3.01
N HIS A 222 -9.86 -17.86 -2.48
CA HIS A 222 -8.87 -18.33 -1.53
C HIS A 222 -7.91 -19.27 -2.26
N ALA A 223 -6.63 -19.08 -2.00
CA ALA A 223 -5.61 -20.05 -2.33
C ALA A 223 -5.10 -20.63 -1.00
N MET A 224 -5.54 -21.84 -0.69
CA MET A 224 -5.02 -22.56 0.46
C MET A 224 -3.92 -23.50 -0.03
N ILE A 225 -2.70 -23.30 0.47
CA ILE A 225 -1.59 -24.23 0.27
C ILE A 225 -1.45 -24.99 1.57
N GLU A 226 -2.27 -26.03 1.72
CA GLU A 226 -2.07 -27.01 2.79
C GLU A 226 -0.81 -27.82 2.48
N GLY A 227 0.00 -28.07 3.50
CA GLY A 227 1.08 -29.04 3.40
C GLY A 227 0.46 -30.43 3.24
N VAL A 228 0.16 -30.84 2.01
CA VAL A 228 -0.46 -32.14 1.76
C VAL A 228 0.61 -33.20 1.97
N ASN A 229 0.46 -34.02 3.00
CA ASN A 229 1.21 -35.27 3.11
C ASN A 229 0.68 -36.24 2.04
N LEU A 230 1.11 -36.03 0.79
CA LEU A 230 0.84 -36.92 -0.33
C LEU A 230 1.62 -38.21 -0.05
N GLY A 231 0.90 -39.23 0.45
CA GLY A 231 1.48 -40.49 0.89
C GLY A 231 2.55 -41.03 -0.07
N ARG A 232 3.63 -41.56 0.55
CA ARG A 232 4.91 -42.03 -0.02
C ARG A 232 5.88 -40.92 -0.43
N GLY A 233 6.57 -40.39 0.58
CA GLY A 233 7.88 -39.75 0.41
C GLY A 233 7.88 -38.29 -0.02
N ILE A 234 6.70 -37.67 -0.14
CA ILE A 234 6.54 -36.31 -0.61
C ILE A 234 6.04 -35.43 0.53
N SER A 235 6.90 -34.50 0.95
CA SER A 235 6.59 -33.52 1.99
C SER A 235 6.64 -32.13 1.38
N TRP A 236 5.53 -31.38 1.47
CA TRP A 236 5.45 -29.97 1.07
C TRP A 236 6.25 -29.04 2.00
N ASN A 237 6.93 -29.60 2.99
CA ASN A 237 7.78 -28.88 3.96
C ASN A 237 9.04 -28.27 3.33
N ASN A 238 9.20 -28.30 1.99
CA ASN A 238 10.43 -27.93 1.29
C ASN A 238 10.34 -26.62 0.49
N PHE A 239 9.24 -25.85 0.57
CA PHE A 239 9.36 -24.45 0.19
C PHE A 239 10.40 -23.81 1.12
N THR A 240 11.46 -23.27 0.53
CA THR A 240 12.51 -22.54 1.26
C THR A 240 12.15 -21.06 1.34
N ASP A 241 11.44 -20.56 0.32
CA ASP A 241 11.24 -19.14 0.09
C ASP A 241 9.82 -18.79 -0.37
N CYS A 242 9.25 -17.77 0.26
CA CYS A 242 8.04 -17.08 -0.19
C CYS A 242 8.38 -15.61 -0.48
N TYR A 243 8.03 -15.14 -1.68
CA TYR A 243 8.26 -13.77 -2.13
C TYR A 243 6.96 -12.99 -2.19
N VAL A 244 6.98 -11.76 -1.71
CA VAL A 244 5.86 -10.80 -1.85
C VAL A 244 6.34 -9.66 -2.75
N ILE A 245 5.59 -9.41 -3.82
CA ILE A 245 5.86 -8.33 -4.78
C ILE A 245 4.60 -7.48 -4.91
N VAL A 246 4.76 -6.15 -4.86
CA VAL A 246 3.67 -5.20 -5.15
C VAL A 246 4.03 -4.41 -6.39
N ARG A 247 3.44 -4.77 -7.53
CA ARG A 247 3.69 -4.16 -8.83
C ARG A 247 2.75 -2.98 -9.08
N GLY A 248 3.27 -1.93 -9.71
CA GLY A 248 2.45 -0.79 -10.18
C GLY A 248 1.96 0.12 -9.05
N SER A 249 2.48 -0.06 -7.83
CA SER A 249 2.19 0.84 -6.71
C SER A 249 3.01 2.13 -6.85
N GLU A 250 2.34 3.28 -6.73
CA GLU A 250 3.01 4.58 -6.59
C GLU A 250 3.65 4.75 -5.20
N ASN A 251 3.34 3.83 -4.27
CA ASN A 251 3.82 3.78 -2.90
C ASN A 251 4.93 2.74 -2.70
N GLN A 252 5.63 2.36 -3.77
CA GLN A 252 6.63 1.28 -3.77
C GLN A 252 7.66 1.39 -2.65
N ARG A 253 8.20 2.60 -2.41
CA ARG A 253 9.21 2.82 -1.38
C ARG A 253 8.65 2.69 0.04
N ALA A 254 7.40 3.04 0.28
CA ALA A 254 6.77 2.84 1.58
C ALA A 254 6.48 1.35 1.85
N TRP A 255 6.10 0.61 0.80
CA TRP A 255 5.96 -0.85 0.87
C TRP A 255 7.29 -1.54 1.20
N CYS A 256 8.37 -1.12 0.54
CA CYS A 256 9.73 -1.52 0.87
C CYS A 256 10.06 -1.32 2.36
N ASP A 257 9.94 -0.06 2.84
CA ASP A 257 10.25 0.29 4.23
C ASP A 257 9.41 -0.56 5.21
N PHE A 258 8.15 -0.85 4.86
CA PHE A 258 7.29 -1.74 5.65
C PHE A 258 7.83 -3.16 5.73
N PHE A 259 8.13 -3.79 4.59
CA PHE A 259 8.61 -5.17 4.58
C PHE A 259 10.01 -5.32 5.19
N ASP A 260 10.87 -4.31 5.06
CA ASP A 260 12.19 -4.28 5.71
C ASP A 260 12.10 -4.17 7.24
N SER A 261 11.10 -3.44 7.74
CA SER A 261 10.88 -3.27 9.17
C SER A 261 10.04 -4.37 9.82
N PHE A 262 9.44 -5.26 9.01
CA PHE A 262 8.47 -6.24 9.49
C PHE A 262 9.17 -7.37 10.29
N PRO A 263 9.06 -7.39 11.63
CA PRO A 263 9.95 -8.14 12.51
C PRO A 263 9.76 -9.67 12.46
N LEU A 264 8.67 -10.14 11.84
CA LEU A 264 8.30 -11.56 11.77
C LEU A 264 8.76 -12.24 10.50
N LEU A 265 9.22 -11.47 9.53
CA LEU A 265 9.85 -11.98 8.33
C LEU A 265 11.33 -11.68 8.53
N ASN A 266 12.17 -12.71 8.62
CA ASN A 266 13.62 -12.51 8.53
C ASN A 266 13.92 -12.20 7.06
N VAL A 267 13.46 -11.02 6.61
CA VAL A 267 13.53 -10.59 5.22
C VAL A 267 14.98 -10.25 4.95
N SER A 268 15.72 -11.25 4.48
CA SER A 268 16.90 -10.96 3.69
C SER A 268 16.43 -10.48 2.33
N LEU A 269 16.23 -9.16 2.17
CA LEU A 269 16.20 -8.49 0.86
C LEU A 269 17.54 -8.63 0.11
N LYS A 270 18.55 -9.23 0.73
CA LYS A 270 19.83 -9.49 0.08
C LYS A 270 19.68 -10.68 -0.84
N ASP A 271 19.55 -10.38 -2.13
CA ASP A 271 20.02 -11.29 -3.15
C ASP A 271 21.48 -11.65 -2.82
N LYS A 272 21.88 -12.93 -2.94
CA LYS A 272 23.31 -13.32 -2.79
C LYS A 272 24.18 -12.60 -3.83
N ASN A 273 23.59 -12.00 -4.86
CA ASN A 273 24.24 -11.14 -5.84
C ASN A 273 24.42 -9.67 -5.39
N CYS A 274 23.90 -9.26 -4.22
CA CYS A 274 24.17 -7.95 -3.62
C CYS A 274 25.50 -7.94 -2.82
N MET A 275 26.43 -8.87 -3.10
CA MET A 275 27.79 -8.83 -2.58
C MET A 275 28.58 -7.68 -3.21
N GLY A 276 28.45 -6.47 -2.65
CA GLY A 276 29.38 -5.37 -2.92
C GLY A 276 28.78 -4.06 -3.43
N PHE A 277 27.46 -3.96 -3.61
CA PHE A 277 26.79 -2.69 -3.93
C PHE A 277 26.01 -2.17 -2.72
N GLU A 278 26.38 -0.99 -2.22
CA GLU A 278 25.73 -0.28 -1.10
C GLU A 278 24.26 0.12 -1.32
N TYR A 279 23.67 -0.18 -2.49
CA TYR A 279 22.36 0.34 -2.92
C TYR A 279 21.49 -0.72 -3.64
N CYS A 280 21.32 -1.91 -3.08
CA CYS A 280 20.20 -2.79 -3.51
C CYS A 280 18.91 -2.18 -2.95
N SER A 281 18.00 -1.84 -3.84
CA SER A 281 16.87 -0.99 -3.53
C SER A 281 15.60 -1.56 -4.15
N CYS A 282 14.75 -2.14 -3.31
CA CYS A 282 13.45 -2.71 -3.68
C CYS A 282 12.47 -1.70 -4.33
N TYR A 283 12.86 -0.43 -4.49
CA TYR A 283 12.12 0.59 -5.24
C TYR A 283 12.25 0.45 -6.77
N ARG A 284 13.02 -0.51 -7.28
CA ARG A 284 12.97 -0.87 -8.71
C ARG A 284 11.78 -1.79 -8.94
N ALA A 285 10.89 -1.42 -9.87
CA ALA A 285 9.56 -1.98 -10.11
C ALA A 285 9.47 -3.50 -10.42
N GLU A 286 10.58 -4.23 -10.36
CA GLU A 286 10.69 -5.64 -10.72
C GLU A 286 11.38 -6.51 -9.65
N GLU A 287 11.67 -5.98 -8.46
CA GLU A 287 12.34 -6.71 -7.37
C GLU A 287 11.34 -7.18 -6.29
N PRO A 288 11.59 -8.32 -5.62
CA PRO A 288 10.73 -8.78 -4.55
C PRO A 288 10.87 -7.84 -3.35
N MET A 289 9.73 -7.46 -2.76
CA MET A 289 9.71 -6.53 -1.62
C MET A 289 9.91 -7.25 -0.29
N ALA A 290 9.58 -8.53 -0.24
CA ALA A 290 9.88 -9.37 0.90
C ALA A 290 10.27 -10.77 0.42
N ARG A 291 11.19 -11.38 1.17
CA ARG A 291 11.53 -12.80 1.13
C ARG A 291 11.26 -13.35 2.53
N VAL A 292 10.45 -14.38 2.59
CA VAL A 292 10.15 -15.12 3.82
C VAL A 292 10.91 -16.42 3.74
N GLU A 293 11.93 -16.58 4.58
CA GLU A 293 12.59 -17.88 4.77
C GLU A 293 11.63 -18.77 5.56
N THR A 294 11.20 -19.87 4.95
CA THR A 294 10.16 -20.75 5.50
C THR A 294 10.72 -21.96 6.24
N GLU A 295 12.05 -22.12 6.26
CA GLU A 295 12.76 -23.21 6.93
C GLU A 295 12.31 -23.35 8.39
N GLY A 296 11.53 -24.39 8.68
CA GLY A 296 11.09 -24.76 10.03
C GLY A 296 10.01 -23.89 10.67
N PHE A 297 9.43 -22.91 9.95
CA PHE A 297 8.51 -21.94 10.57
C PHE A 297 7.02 -22.16 10.27
N ALA A 298 6.63 -22.62 9.09
CA ALA A 298 5.22 -22.81 8.76
C ALA A 298 4.97 -24.17 8.10
N THR A 299 3.93 -24.86 8.54
CA THR A 299 3.46 -26.12 7.94
C THR A 299 2.40 -25.88 6.87
N THR A 300 1.83 -24.68 6.81
CA THR A 300 0.71 -24.34 5.92
C THR A 300 0.68 -22.84 5.64
N PHE A 301 0.50 -22.49 4.37
CA PHE A 301 0.33 -21.10 3.93
C PHE A 301 -1.10 -20.90 3.49
N VAL A 302 -1.72 -19.85 4.00
CA VAL A 302 -3.08 -19.48 3.63
C VAL A 302 -3.02 -18.07 3.05
N ILE A 303 -3.29 -17.95 1.75
CA ILE A 303 -3.37 -16.67 1.08
C ILE A 303 -4.83 -16.38 0.77
N LEU A 304 -5.31 -15.25 1.28
CA LEU A 304 -6.70 -14.83 1.14
C LEU A 304 -6.75 -13.51 0.40
N PHE A 305 -7.18 -13.56 -0.86
CA PHE A 305 -7.60 -12.38 -1.60
C PHE A 305 -9.10 -12.20 -1.38
N LYS A 306 -9.49 -11.19 -0.61
CA LYS A 306 -10.88 -10.91 -0.29
C LYS A 306 -11.34 -9.66 -1.02
N ASN A 307 -12.29 -9.83 -1.94
CA ASN A 307 -12.86 -8.70 -2.66
C ASN A 307 -13.82 -7.92 -1.75
N VAL A 308 -13.61 -6.61 -1.70
CA VAL A 308 -14.46 -5.64 -1.02
C VAL A 308 -15.01 -4.70 -2.09
N THR A 309 -16.31 -4.79 -2.33
CA THR A 309 -17.01 -3.93 -3.29
C THR A 309 -17.37 -2.61 -2.63
N LEU A 310 -17.02 -1.51 -3.29
CA LEU A 310 -17.40 -0.16 -2.92
C LEU A 310 -18.56 0.28 -3.81
N LYS A 311 -19.65 0.75 -3.19
CA LYS A 311 -20.81 1.30 -3.91
C LYS A 311 -21.23 2.64 -3.32
N LYS A 312 -21.44 3.65 -4.16
CA LYS A 312 -21.96 4.95 -3.73
C LYS A 312 -23.41 4.80 -3.25
N VAL A 313 -23.77 5.47 -2.16
CA VAL A 313 -25.12 5.46 -1.55
C VAL A 313 -25.68 6.87 -1.48
#